data_AF-A0A3M7SQG9-F1
#
_entry.id   AF-A0A3M7SQG9-F1
#
_cell.length_a   1.000
_cell.length_b   1.000
_cell.length_c   1.000
_cell.angle_alpha   90.00
_cell.angle_beta   90.00
_cell.angle_gamma   90.00
#
_symmetry.space_group_name_H-M   'P 1'
#
loop_
_entity.id
_entity.type
_entity.pdbx_description
1 polymer ?
#
loop_
_entity_poly.entity_id
_entity_poly.type
_entity_poly.pdbx_seq_one_letter_code
_entity_poly.pdbx_strand_id
1 'polypeptide(L)'
;MSNYNARFMEKHFDSICGSSIWSTKIVYSAYPDFTPCFHYTIFKWTPCLLLWLVAPFWTYMLSRKVQYKLKFSILSFLKIFSVMVLILIELYYLMKAYNEESYLVYYMTPVIMVLTYILVLFFHHYERVRGLRSSSLLFVFWSVFALCSSITFRSKLMYHIHYKDEFDMTKVYIFYLYYGFILFNLILTTWSERFYNKYENNLNELKQTPENLAPLLSKLTFLWIDPLIKKGFKRDLTRADMWEIDDCESSEELTLRLEAEWNKCMDEYNRAVQTPPKKNSTAIYKTTKRENENDEALILNFL
;
A
#
# COMPACT_ATOMS: atom_id res chain seq x y z
N MET A 1 9.31 -3.73 32.09
CA MET A 1 10.10 -3.34 30.89
C MET A 1 9.31 -2.43 29.93
N SER A 2 8.05 -2.75 29.57
CA SER A 2 7.24 -1.94 28.63
C SER A 2 7.05 -0.46 29.02
N ASN A 3 6.67 -0.17 30.28
CA ASN A 3 6.45 1.22 30.73
C ASN A 3 7.72 2.09 30.75
N TYR A 4 8.90 1.50 30.88
CA TYR A 4 10.15 2.28 30.92
C TYR A 4 10.55 2.75 29.51
N ASN A 5 10.39 1.87 28.51
CA ASN A 5 10.66 2.19 27.11
C ASN A 5 9.68 3.22 26.56
N ALA A 6 8.39 3.13 26.92
CA ALA A 6 7.39 4.12 26.53
C ALA A 6 7.72 5.51 27.10
N ARG A 7 8.08 5.58 28.39
CA ARG A 7 8.42 6.84 29.07
C ARG A 7 9.75 7.43 28.61
N PHE A 8 10.69 6.59 28.21
CA PHE A 8 11.95 7.02 27.61
C PHE A 8 11.73 7.63 26.21
N MET A 9 10.93 6.97 25.37
CA MET A 9 10.56 7.51 24.06
C MET A 9 9.79 8.83 24.19
N GLU A 10 8.85 8.94 25.13
CA GLU A 10 8.09 10.16 25.41
C GLU A 10 9.02 11.34 25.73
N LYS A 11 9.96 11.16 26.67
CA LYS A 11 10.95 12.20 27.01
C LYS A 11 11.86 12.58 25.84
N HIS A 12 12.19 11.62 24.98
CA HIS A 12 13.00 11.89 23.79
C HIS A 12 12.22 12.78 22.81
N PHE A 13 10.97 12.43 22.51
CA PHE A 13 10.12 13.26 21.64
C PHE A 13 9.85 14.65 22.22
N ASP A 14 9.64 14.76 23.52
CA ASP A 14 9.46 16.04 24.20
C ASP A 14 10.68 16.95 24.02
N SER A 15 11.88 16.38 24.09
CA SER A 15 13.13 17.11 23.84
C SER A 15 13.28 17.56 22.39
N ILE A 16 12.82 16.78 21.41
CA ILE A 16 12.92 17.12 19.98
C ILE A 16 11.87 18.18 19.61
N CYS A 17 10.69 18.13 20.22
CA CYS A 17 9.57 19.05 19.96
C CYS A 17 9.61 20.33 20.78
N GLY A 18 10.35 20.36 21.89
CA GLY A 18 10.29 21.46 22.88
C GLY A 18 8.97 21.53 23.65
N SER A 19 8.07 20.57 23.46
CA SER A 19 6.75 20.49 24.06
C SER A 19 6.33 19.04 24.23
N SER A 20 5.43 18.76 25.17
CA SER A 20 5.01 17.39 25.46
C SER A 20 4.27 16.75 24.27
N ILE A 21 4.65 15.53 23.91
CA ILE A 21 4.02 14.74 22.85
C ILE A 21 2.59 14.34 23.20
N TRP A 22 2.28 14.12 24.48
CA TRP A 22 0.97 13.70 24.93
C TRP A 22 0.54 14.45 26.20
N SER A 23 -0.61 15.12 26.14
CA SER A 23 -1.18 15.82 27.30
C SER A 23 -2.61 15.39 27.54
N THR A 24 -2.84 14.69 28.66
CA THR A 24 -4.18 14.28 29.09
C THR A 24 -5.13 15.47 29.25
N LYS A 25 -4.62 16.64 29.64
CA LYS A 25 -5.44 17.84 29.82
C LYS A 25 -6.08 18.35 28.52
N ILE A 26 -5.39 18.19 27.39
CA ILE A 26 -5.88 18.67 26.08
C ILE A 26 -6.84 17.63 25.49
N VAL A 27 -6.48 16.35 25.62
CA VAL A 27 -7.27 15.22 25.11
C VAL A 27 -8.60 15.05 25.85
N TYR A 28 -8.68 15.38 27.14
CA TYR A 28 -9.91 15.29 27.94
C TYR A 28 -10.60 16.64 28.17
N SER A 29 -10.31 17.65 27.34
CA SER A 29 -10.98 18.95 27.41
C SER A 29 -12.34 18.93 26.71
N ALA A 30 -13.13 20.01 26.86
CA ALA A 30 -14.43 20.16 26.19
C ALA A 30 -14.32 20.10 24.64
N TYR A 31 -13.13 20.39 24.10
CA TYR A 31 -12.79 20.25 22.68
C TYR A 31 -11.51 19.40 22.55
N PRO A 32 -11.63 18.07 22.47
CA PRO A 32 -10.48 17.18 22.49
C PRO A 32 -9.63 17.34 21.23
N ASP A 33 -8.37 17.74 21.42
CA ASP A 33 -7.37 17.93 20.36
C ASP A 33 -6.03 17.26 20.72
N PHE A 34 -5.17 17.07 19.72
CA PHE A 34 -3.82 16.51 19.91
C PHE A 34 -2.77 17.63 20.06
N THR A 35 -1.63 17.29 20.65
CA THR A 35 -0.53 18.24 20.80
C THR A 35 0.09 18.57 19.42
N PRO A 36 0.66 19.77 19.23
CA PRO A 36 1.35 20.11 17.99
C PRO A 36 2.45 19.11 17.63
N CYS A 37 3.21 18.64 18.64
CA CYS A 37 4.24 17.62 18.46
C CYS A 37 3.67 16.32 17.85
N PHE A 38 2.51 15.86 18.32
CA PHE A 38 1.83 14.67 17.80
C PHE A 38 1.45 14.83 16.32
N HIS A 39 0.99 16.01 15.92
CA HIS A 39 0.65 16.31 14.53
C HIS A 39 1.86 16.29 13.60
N TYR A 40 2.99 16.86 14.02
CA TYR A 40 4.21 16.90 13.19
C TYR A 40 4.99 15.59 13.17
N THR A 41 4.88 14.77 14.21
CA THR A 41 5.57 13.48 14.31
C THR A 41 4.67 12.35 13.88
N ILE A 42 3.77 11.86 14.75
CA ILE A 42 3.03 10.62 14.55
C ILE A 42 2.17 10.68 13.26
N PHE A 43 1.42 11.74 13.03
CA PHE A 43 0.56 11.81 11.83
C PHE A 43 1.32 11.93 10.52
N LYS A 44 2.48 12.61 10.50
CA LYS A 44 3.30 12.73 9.29
C LYS A 44 4.25 11.54 9.10
N TRP A 45 4.87 11.05 10.16
CA TRP A 45 5.90 10.02 10.11
C TRP A 45 5.31 8.62 9.96
N THR A 46 4.11 8.34 10.50
CA THR A 46 3.49 7.00 10.40
C THR A 46 3.33 6.55 8.93
N PRO A 47 2.76 7.37 8.02
CA PRO A 47 2.62 6.99 6.61
C PRO A 47 3.98 6.88 5.90
N CYS A 48 4.96 7.71 6.27
CA CYS A 48 6.34 7.60 5.79
C CYS A 48 6.95 6.26 6.19
N LEU A 49 6.96 5.92 7.48
CA LEU A 49 7.55 4.68 7.98
C LEU A 49 6.91 3.45 7.32
N LEU A 50 5.58 3.45 7.19
CA LEU A 50 4.86 2.39 6.48
C LEU A 50 5.38 2.23 5.04
N LEU A 51 5.50 3.32 4.29
CA LEU A 51 5.99 3.27 2.91
C LEU A 51 7.43 2.76 2.83
N TRP A 52 8.32 3.26 3.69
CA TRP A 52 9.74 2.89 3.69
C TRP A 52 9.97 1.43 4.05
N LEU A 53 9.16 0.86 4.95
CA LEU A 53 9.23 -0.56 5.31
C LEU A 53 8.75 -1.47 4.18
N VAL A 54 7.69 -1.08 3.47
CA VAL A 54 7.13 -1.88 2.38
C VAL A 54 7.87 -1.69 1.05
N ALA A 55 8.56 -0.55 0.88
CA ALA A 55 9.31 -0.19 -0.31
C ALA A 55 10.26 -1.29 -0.84
N PRO A 56 11.18 -1.87 -0.05
CA PRO A 56 12.13 -2.88 -0.55
C PRO A 56 11.45 -4.17 -0.98
N PHE A 57 10.39 -4.58 -0.26
CA PHE A 57 9.62 -5.76 -0.64
C PHE A 57 8.87 -5.53 -1.95
N TRP A 58 8.26 -4.35 -2.12
CA TRP A 58 7.56 -3.98 -3.34
C TRP A 58 8.50 -3.91 -4.55
N THR A 59 9.66 -3.27 -4.42
CA THR A 59 10.65 -3.22 -5.51
C THR A 59 11.12 -4.63 -5.92
N TYR A 60 11.35 -5.52 -4.95
CA TYR A 60 11.71 -6.91 -5.23
C TYR A 60 10.60 -7.64 -6.01
N MET A 61 9.34 -7.56 -5.56
CA MET A 61 8.22 -8.19 -6.25
C MET A 61 8.04 -7.66 -7.68
N LEU A 62 8.16 -6.36 -7.88
CA LEU A 62 8.05 -5.74 -9.20
C LEU A 62 9.21 -6.11 -10.13
N SER A 63 10.40 -6.33 -9.58
CA SER A 63 11.59 -6.68 -10.37
C SER A 63 11.47 -8.05 -11.04
N ARG A 64 10.70 -8.97 -10.45
CA ARG A 64 10.44 -10.32 -10.99
C ARG A 64 9.41 -10.34 -12.12
N LYS A 65 8.59 -9.29 -12.25
CA LYS A 65 7.56 -9.21 -13.29
C LYS A 65 8.14 -8.52 -14.53
N VAL A 66 8.18 -9.23 -15.66
CA VAL A 66 8.46 -8.63 -16.97
C VAL A 66 7.14 -8.12 -17.52
N GLN A 67 7.09 -6.82 -17.78
CA GLN A 67 5.91 -6.13 -18.28
C GLN A 67 6.37 -5.08 -19.29
N TYR A 68 5.49 -4.71 -20.22
CA TYR A 68 5.77 -3.72 -21.24
C TYR A 68 5.81 -2.30 -20.64
N LYS A 69 6.67 -1.42 -21.18
CA LYS A 69 6.81 -0.04 -20.70
C LYS A 69 5.54 0.78 -21.02
N LEU A 70 5.02 1.51 -20.03
CA LEU A 70 3.96 2.49 -20.24
C LEU A 70 4.52 3.78 -20.86
N LYS A 71 3.78 4.37 -21.80
CA LYS A 71 4.10 5.70 -22.36
C LYS A 71 3.76 6.79 -21.35
N PHE A 72 4.46 7.92 -21.46
CA PHE A 72 4.20 9.07 -20.61
C PHE A 72 2.81 9.67 -20.91
N SER A 73 1.90 9.59 -19.94
CA SER A 73 0.56 10.18 -20.04
C SER A 73 0.47 11.54 -19.32
N ILE A 74 -0.55 12.33 -19.66
CA ILE A 74 -0.94 13.55 -18.92
C ILE A 74 -1.18 13.20 -17.44
N LEU A 75 -1.71 12.02 -17.15
CA LEU A 75 -1.92 11.58 -15.77
C LEU A 75 -0.61 11.38 -15.00
N SER A 76 0.41 10.76 -15.62
CA SER A 76 1.76 10.67 -15.03
C SER A 76 2.38 12.05 -14.85
N PHE A 77 2.16 12.98 -15.78
CA PHE A 77 2.62 14.36 -15.62
C PHE A 77 1.96 15.05 -14.42
N LEU A 78 0.64 14.96 -14.28
CA LEU A 78 -0.11 15.54 -13.16
C LEU A 78 0.31 14.97 -11.80
N LYS A 79 0.54 13.65 -11.74
CA LYS A 79 1.05 12.97 -10.53
C LYS A 79 2.42 13.53 -10.13
N ILE A 80 3.37 13.57 -11.06
CA ILE A 80 4.72 14.10 -10.80
C ILE A 80 4.65 15.58 -10.41
N PHE A 81 3.91 16.40 -11.16
CA PHE A 81 3.75 17.82 -10.89
C PHE A 81 3.18 18.06 -9.48
N SER A 82 2.13 17.32 -9.11
CA SER A 82 1.51 17.44 -7.80
C SER A 82 2.48 17.11 -6.65
N VAL A 83 3.29 16.06 -6.78
CA VAL A 83 4.30 15.71 -5.78
C VAL A 83 5.43 16.74 -5.73
N MET A 84 5.84 17.29 -6.89
CA MET A 84 6.84 18.37 -6.93
C MET A 84 6.38 19.62 -6.19
N VAL A 85 5.10 19.99 -6.31
CA VAL A 85 4.53 21.11 -5.53
C VAL A 85 4.60 20.82 -4.03
N LEU A 86 4.30 19.59 -3.58
CA LEU A 86 4.43 19.20 -2.18
C LEU A 86 5.88 19.27 -1.67
N ILE A 87 6.86 18.89 -2.50
CA ILE A 87 8.28 19.05 -2.17
C ILE A 87 8.63 20.52 -1.99
N LEU A 88 8.20 21.41 -2.90
CA LEU A 88 8.47 22.84 -2.78
C LEU A 88 7.88 23.44 -1.48
N ILE A 89 6.70 22.98 -1.06
CA ILE A 89 6.09 23.40 0.20
C ILE A 89 6.93 22.96 1.41
N GLU A 90 7.42 21.71 1.43
CA GLU A 90 8.28 21.24 2.53
C GLU A 90 9.64 21.94 2.53
N LEU A 91 10.21 22.26 1.36
CA LEU A 91 11.43 23.07 1.26
C LEU A 91 11.21 24.50 1.77
N TYR A 92 10.05 25.10 1.53
CA TYR A 92 9.67 26.38 2.14
C TYR A 92 9.64 26.28 3.67
N TYR A 93 9.02 25.24 4.23
CA TYR A 93 9.03 25.02 5.68
C TYR A 93 10.43 24.78 6.24
N LEU A 94 11.30 24.10 5.50
CA LEU A 94 12.69 23.90 5.90
C LEU A 94 13.48 25.22 5.94
N MET A 95 13.34 26.07 4.92
CA MET A 95 13.96 27.41 4.91
C MET A 95 13.44 28.29 6.03
N LYS A 96 12.12 28.23 6.30
CA LYS A 96 11.51 28.98 7.40
C LYS A 96 12.05 28.51 8.76
N ALA A 97 12.12 27.21 8.99
CA ALA A 97 12.70 26.64 10.19
C ALA A 97 14.16 27.08 10.37
N TYR A 98 14.94 27.10 9.27
CA TYR A 98 16.33 27.56 9.26
C TYR A 98 16.49 29.02 9.71
N ASN A 99 15.63 29.91 9.22
CA ASN A 99 15.72 31.34 9.54
C ASN A 99 15.19 31.67 10.94
N GLU A 100 14.25 30.88 11.47
CA GLU A 100 13.57 31.15 12.76
C GLU A 100 14.18 30.36 13.95
N GLU A 101 15.34 29.69 13.79
CA GLU A 101 16.00 28.84 14.80
C GLU A 101 15.02 27.96 15.58
N SER A 102 14.19 27.20 14.85
CA SER A 102 13.11 26.40 15.44
C SER A 102 13.60 25.12 16.14
N TYR A 103 12.72 24.46 16.91
CA TYR A 103 13.02 23.15 17.48
C TYR A 103 13.32 22.07 16.42
N LEU A 104 14.08 21.04 16.81
CA LEU A 104 14.59 20.01 15.90
C LEU A 104 13.50 19.30 15.08
N VAL A 105 12.29 19.11 15.62
CA VAL A 105 11.16 18.50 14.87
C VAL A 105 10.81 19.29 13.61
N TYR A 106 10.93 20.63 13.63
CA TYR A 106 10.60 21.48 12.51
C TYR A 106 11.62 21.38 11.36
N TYR A 107 12.82 20.84 11.61
CA TYR A 107 13.80 20.49 10.58
C TYR A 107 13.68 19.04 10.13
N MET A 108 13.58 18.11 11.08
CA MET A 108 13.55 16.68 10.78
C MET A 108 12.31 16.30 9.96
N THR A 109 11.15 16.85 10.30
CA THR A 109 9.90 16.53 9.62
C THR A 109 9.91 16.88 8.13
N PRO A 110 10.19 18.14 7.70
CA PRO A 110 10.23 18.45 6.28
C PRO A 110 11.32 17.65 5.55
N VAL A 111 12.47 17.37 6.17
CA VAL A 111 13.50 16.51 5.56
C VAL A 111 12.99 15.09 5.30
N ILE A 112 12.35 14.46 6.28
CA ILE A 112 11.74 13.12 6.14
C ILE A 112 10.66 13.14 5.05
N MET A 113 9.83 14.18 5.01
CA MET A 113 8.79 14.32 3.98
C MET A 113 9.39 14.48 2.59
N VAL A 114 10.42 15.32 2.40
CA VAL A 114 11.12 15.48 1.11
C VAL A 114 11.71 14.14 0.66
N LEU A 115 12.43 13.43 1.54
CA LEU A 115 12.98 12.11 1.22
C LEU A 115 11.87 11.10 0.84
N THR A 116 10.75 11.14 1.54
CA THR A 116 9.58 10.29 1.23
C THR A 116 8.96 10.65 -0.12
N TYR A 117 8.84 11.94 -0.46
CA TYR A 117 8.31 12.36 -1.75
C TYR A 117 9.25 12.03 -2.91
N ILE A 118 10.56 12.10 -2.70
CA ILE A 118 11.55 11.59 -3.68
C ILE A 118 11.34 10.09 -3.90
N LEU A 119 11.12 9.31 -2.83
CA LEU A 119 10.80 7.88 -2.93
C LEU A 119 9.47 7.65 -3.67
N VAL A 120 8.45 8.46 -3.43
CA VAL A 120 7.17 8.41 -4.16
C VAL A 120 7.35 8.71 -5.66
N LEU A 121 8.18 9.69 -6.02
CA LEU A 121 8.53 9.98 -7.42
C LEU A 121 9.29 8.82 -8.06
N PHE A 122 10.22 8.22 -7.32
CA PHE A 122 10.92 7.00 -7.75
C PHE A 122 9.93 5.87 -8.02
N PHE A 123 8.97 5.61 -7.12
CA PHE A 123 7.96 4.58 -7.33
C PHE A 123 7.05 4.88 -8.52
N HIS A 124 6.57 6.12 -8.67
CA HIS A 124 5.80 6.52 -9.85
C HIS A 124 6.57 6.20 -11.15
N HIS A 125 7.85 6.54 -11.19
CA HIS A 125 8.69 6.25 -12.35
C HIS A 125 8.93 4.76 -12.54
N TYR A 126 9.27 4.05 -11.46
CA TYR A 126 9.62 2.63 -11.49
C TYR A 126 8.43 1.77 -11.89
N GLU A 127 7.26 2.00 -11.29
CA GLU A 127 6.01 1.32 -11.63
C GLU A 127 5.62 1.56 -13.08
N ARG A 128 5.77 2.79 -13.59
CA ARG A 128 5.53 3.11 -15.00
C ARG A 128 6.48 2.38 -15.95
N VAL A 129 7.78 2.36 -15.64
CA VAL A 129 8.78 1.63 -16.44
C VAL A 129 8.50 0.13 -16.42
N ARG A 130 7.96 -0.38 -15.31
CA ARG A 130 7.53 -1.78 -15.14
C ARG A 130 6.08 -2.03 -15.60
N GLY A 131 5.44 -1.09 -16.30
CA GLY A 131 4.13 -1.34 -16.91
C GLY A 131 2.95 -1.44 -15.93
N LEU A 132 3.11 -1.07 -14.65
CA LEU A 132 2.00 -1.09 -13.70
C LEU A 132 1.04 0.07 -13.97
N ARG A 133 -0.20 -0.28 -14.33
CA ARG A 133 -1.26 0.68 -14.68
C ARG A 133 -1.79 1.48 -13.50
N SER A 134 -1.82 0.88 -12.30
CA SER A 134 -2.26 1.52 -11.06
C SER A 134 -1.38 1.12 -9.90
N SER A 135 -0.89 2.11 -9.16
CA SER A 135 0.02 1.94 -8.04
C SER A 135 -0.73 1.61 -6.76
N SER A 136 -0.85 0.32 -6.43
CA SER A 136 -1.51 -0.12 -5.20
C SER A 136 -0.82 0.40 -3.94
N LEU A 137 0.51 0.36 -3.91
CA LEU A 137 1.32 0.83 -2.78
C LEU A 137 1.09 2.33 -2.51
N LEU A 138 1.16 3.14 -3.57
CA LEU A 138 1.00 4.58 -3.47
C LEU A 138 -0.42 4.97 -3.09
N PHE A 139 -1.44 4.26 -3.59
CA PHE A 139 -2.82 4.48 -3.18
C PHE A 139 -3.00 4.28 -1.66
N VAL A 140 -2.43 3.22 -1.10
CA VAL A 140 -2.47 2.97 0.36
C VAL A 140 -1.75 4.09 1.12
N PHE A 141 -0.55 4.48 0.67
CA PHE A 141 0.21 5.58 1.28
C PHE A 141 -0.61 6.88 1.32
N TRP A 142 -1.16 7.33 0.19
CA TRP A 142 -1.96 8.56 0.13
C TRP A 142 -3.26 8.44 0.92
N SER A 143 -3.86 7.25 1.00
CA SER A 143 -5.07 7.03 1.82
C SER A 143 -4.76 7.21 3.30
N VAL A 144 -3.73 6.54 3.82
CA VAL A 144 -3.33 6.65 5.23
C VAL A 144 -2.87 8.08 5.53
N PHE A 145 -2.13 8.72 4.61
CA PHE A 145 -1.68 10.09 4.78
C PHE A 145 -2.82 11.11 4.75
N ALA A 146 -3.81 10.92 3.88
CA ALA A 146 -5.03 11.74 3.86
C ALA A 146 -5.79 11.61 5.19
N LEU A 147 -6.00 10.38 5.69
CA LEU A 147 -6.68 10.14 6.96
C LEU A 147 -5.97 10.82 8.14
N CYS A 148 -4.65 10.68 8.24
CA CYS A 148 -3.86 11.34 9.29
C CYS A 148 -3.92 12.88 9.15
N SER A 149 -3.89 13.39 7.92
CA SER A 149 -3.97 14.83 7.64
C SER A 149 -5.35 15.41 7.89
N SER A 150 -6.43 14.64 7.70
CA SER A 150 -7.80 15.08 8.01
C SER A 150 -8.00 15.39 9.49
N ILE A 151 -7.34 14.65 10.39
CA ILE A 151 -7.35 14.93 11.83
C ILE A 151 -6.69 16.28 12.10
N THR A 152 -5.52 16.52 11.51
CA THR A 152 -4.80 17.80 11.63
C THR A 152 -5.59 18.96 11.02
N PHE A 153 -6.29 18.71 9.92
CA PHE A 153 -7.18 19.68 9.28
C PHE A 153 -8.31 20.10 10.22
N ARG A 154 -9.00 19.13 10.85
CA ARG A 154 -10.06 19.41 11.83
C ARG A 154 -9.53 20.26 12.99
N SER A 155 -8.41 19.89 13.59
CA SER A 155 -7.85 20.62 14.73
C SER A 155 -7.50 22.06 14.37
N LYS A 156 -6.85 22.29 13.22
CA LYS A 156 -6.56 23.66 12.74
C LYS A 156 -7.81 24.44 12.39
N LEU A 157 -8.80 23.80 11.77
CA LEU A 157 -10.07 24.45 11.43
C LEU A 157 -10.80 24.93 12.68
N MET A 158 -10.90 24.07 13.72
CA MET A 158 -11.52 24.44 14.99
C MET A 158 -10.75 25.55 15.69
N TYR A 159 -9.42 25.50 15.68
CA TYR A 159 -8.57 26.57 16.20
C TYR A 159 -8.86 27.91 15.50
N HIS A 160 -8.97 27.91 14.17
CA HIS A 160 -9.28 29.12 13.40
C HIS A 160 -10.69 29.68 13.64
N ILE A 161 -11.67 28.81 13.83
CA ILE A 161 -13.05 29.22 14.13
C ILE A 161 -13.14 29.89 15.51
N HIS A 162 -12.39 29.39 16.49
CA HIS A 162 -12.51 29.81 17.88
C HIS A 162 -11.61 30.99 18.27
N TYR A 163 -10.50 31.22 17.56
CA TYR A 163 -9.50 32.25 17.90
C TYR A 163 -9.28 33.28 16.77
N LYS A 164 -10.31 34.02 16.37
CA LYS A 164 -10.34 34.84 15.12
C LYS A 164 -9.25 35.90 14.89
N ASP A 165 -8.53 36.39 15.90
CA ASP A 165 -7.95 37.74 15.82
C ASP A 165 -6.43 37.85 15.52
N GLU A 166 -5.65 36.77 15.52
CA GLU A 166 -4.19 36.85 15.26
C GLU A 166 -3.67 35.71 14.37
N PHE A 167 -4.02 35.73 13.08
CA PHE A 167 -3.52 34.72 12.14
C PHE A 167 -2.61 35.28 11.06
N ASP A 168 -1.46 34.63 10.90
CA ASP A 168 -0.65 34.71 9.70
C ASP A 168 -1.40 33.98 8.56
N MET A 169 -2.13 34.77 7.75
CA MET A 169 -2.91 34.28 6.61
C MET A 169 -2.10 33.40 5.68
N THR A 170 -0.79 33.65 5.54
CA THR A 170 0.10 32.87 4.69
C THR A 170 0.23 31.43 5.18
N LYS A 171 0.38 31.20 6.49
CA LYS A 171 0.45 29.84 7.07
C LYS A 171 -0.86 29.06 6.84
N VAL A 172 -1.98 29.77 6.91
CA VAL A 172 -3.33 29.21 6.73
C VAL A 172 -3.50 28.74 5.28
N TYR A 173 -3.25 29.60 4.29
CA TYR A 173 -3.37 29.23 2.87
C TYR A 173 -2.45 28.09 2.46
N ILE A 174 -1.18 28.11 2.90
CA ILE A 174 -0.22 27.03 2.58
C ILE A 174 -0.71 25.69 3.12
N PHE A 175 -1.27 25.66 4.34
CA PHE A 175 -1.80 24.43 4.92
C PHE A 175 -2.98 23.87 4.13
N TYR A 176 -3.96 24.71 3.76
CA TYR A 176 -5.12 24.27 2.97
C TYR A 176 -4.71 23.78 1.58
N LEU A 177 -3.80 24.49 0.93
CA LEU A 177 -3.24 24.10 -0.37
C LEU A 177 -2.51 22.76 -0.26
N TYR A 178 -1.68 22.57 0.77
CA TYR A 178 -0.99 21.32 1.02
C TYR A 178 -1.96 20.14 1.21
N TYR A 179 -2.99 20.31 2.03
CA TYR A 179 -4.02 19.28 2.21
C TYR A 179 -4.80 19.00 0.93
N GLY A 180 -5.13 20.04 0.15
CA GLY A 180 -5.76 19.89 -1.16
C GLY A 180 -4.92 19.04 -2.12
N PHE A 181 -3.61 19.24 -2.17
CA PHE A 181 -2.71 18.42 -2.99
C PHE A 181 -2.58 16.98 -2.50
N ILE A 182 -2.69 16.71 -1.20
CA ILE A 182 -2.75 15.33 -0.67
C ILE A 182 -3.98 14.61 -1.21
N LEU A 183 -5.16 15.24 -1.11
CA LEU A 183 -6.40 14.66 -1.65
C LEU A 183 -6.35 14.53 -3.17
N PHE A 184 -5.75 15.51 -3.85
CA PHE A 184 -5.55 15.44 -5.30
C PHE A 184 -4.69 14.24 -5.70
N ASN A 185 -3.57 13.97 -5.00
CA ASN A 185 -2.76 12.78 -5.26
C ASN A 185 -3.53 11.47 -4.99
N LEU A 186 -4.36 11.43 -3.96
CA LEU A 186 -5.22 10.27 -3.68
C LEU A 186 -6.18 10.00 -4.86
N ILE A 187 -6.82 11.04 -5.40
CA ILE A 187 -7.70 10.93 -6.56
C ILE A 187 -6.90 10.50 -7.79
N LEU A 188 -5.76 11.13 -8.07
CA LEU A 188 -4.92 10.81 -9.21
C LEU A 188 -4.42 9.36 -9.17
N THR A 189 -4.07 8.84 -7.99
CA THR A 189 -3.60 7.45 -7.82
C THR A 189 -4.72 6.42 -7.92
N THR A 190 -5.97 6.84 -7.68
CA THR A 190 -7.16 6.03 -7.96
C THR A 190 -7.37 5.82 -9.46
N TRP A 191 -7.04 6.83 -10.27
CA TRP A 191 -7.11 6.70 -11.72
C TRP A 191 -5.95 5.86 -12.27
N SER A 192 -6.34 4.83 -13.02
CA SER A 192 -5.41 3.98 -13.77
C SER A 192 -4.86 4.75 -14.97
N GLU A 193 -3.56 4.62 -15.24
CA GLU A 193 -2.98 5.17 -16.46
C GLU A 193 -3.61 4.50 -17.69
N ARG A 194 -3.92 5.30 -18.73
CA ARG A 194 -4.45 4.73 -19.98
C ARG A 194 -3.29 4.12 -20.76
N PHE A 195 -3.47 2.88 -21.19
CA PHE A 195 -2.57 2.27 -22.14
C PHE A 195 -2.78 2.93 -23.52
N TYR A 196 -1.69 3.08 -24.27
CA TYR A 196 -1.77 3.48 -25.67
C TYR A 196 -0.82 2.57 -26.45
N ASN A 197 -1.32 1.38 -26.74
CA ASN A 197 -0.69 0.51 -27.73
C ASN A 197 -1.56 0.42 -28.97
N LYS A 198 -0.92 0.43 -30.14
CA LYS A 198 -1.55 0.09 -31.42
C LYS A 198 -2.16 -1.33 -31.40
N TYR A 199 -1.65 -2.20 -30.52
CA TYR A 199 -2.20 -3.52 -30.21
C TYR A 199 -3.49 -3.49 -29.38
N GLU A 200 -3.81 -2.40 -28.68
CA GLU A 200 -5.06 -2.28 -27.88
C GLU A 200 -6.30 -2.20 -28.78
N ASN A 201 -6.15 -1.69 -30.01
CA ASN A 201 -7.19 -1.78 -31.01
C ASN A 201 -7.47 -3.23 -31.45
N ASN A 202 -6.47 -4.11 -31.41
CA ASN A 202 -6.62 -5.55 -31.65
C ASN A 202 -6.96 -6.32 -30.37
N LEU A 203 -6.59 -5.84 -29.17
CA LEU A 203 -6.99 -6.42 -27.88
C LEU A 203 -8.42 -6.05 -27.49
N ASN A 204 -9.01 -5.00 -28.06
CA ASN A 204 -10.47 -4.88 -28.01
C ASN A 204 -11.17 -5.97 -28.85
N GLU A 205 -10.43 -6.69 -29.72
CA GLU A 205 -10.91 -7.88 -30.43
C GLU A 205 -10.67 -9.19 -29.63
N LEU A 206 -9.68 -9.22 -28.72
CA LEU A 206 -9.45 -10.33 -27.77
C LEU A 206 -10.17 -10.02 -26.45
N LYS A 207 -11.21 -10.76 -26.08
CA LYS A 207 -12.05 -10.46 -24.89
C LYS A 207 -11.32 -10.70 -23.55
N GLN A 208 -10.22 -10.01 -23.28
CA GLN A 208 -9.49 -10.14 -22.02
C GLN A 208 -10.34 -9.69 -20.83
N THR A 209 -10.12 -10.33 -19.69
CA THR A 209 -10.82 -10.02 -18.45
C THR A 209 -10.43 -8.61 -17.97
N PRO A 210 -11.40 -7.70 -17.77
CA PRO A 210 -11.13 -6.30 -17.44
C PRO A 210 -10.57 -6.14 -16.03
N GLU A 211 -10.65 -7.17 -15.19
CA GLU A 211 -9.99 -7.21 -13.89
C GLU A 211 -8.49 -6.93 -14.02
N ASN A 212 -7.78 -7.57 -14.96
CA ASN A 212 -6.34 -7.37 -15.15
C ASN A 212 -5.98 -5.90 -15.45
N LEU A 213 -6.91 -5.19 -16.08
CA LEU A 213 -6.79 -3.79 -16.49
C LEU A 213 -7.37 -2.81 -15.46
N ALA A 214 -8.10 -3.29 -14.46
CA ALA A 214 -8.82 -2.45 -13.51
C ALA A 214 -7.86 -1.81 -12.47
N PRO A 215 -8.08 -0.53 -12.10
CA PRO A 215 -7.38 0.06 -10.96
C PRO A 215 -7.67 -0.70 -9.67
N LEU A 216 -6.76 -0.61 -8.68
CA LEU A 216 -6.91 -1.27 -7.38
C LEU A 216 -8.30 -1.06 -6.76
N LEU A 217 -8.81 0.18 -6.76
CA LEU A 217 -10.12 0.46 -6.17
C LEU A 217 -11.23 -0.33 -6.87
N SER A 218 -11.22 -0.35 -8.21
CA SER A 218 -12.19 -1.10 -9.00
C SER A 218 -12.07 -2.60 -8.78
N LYS A 219 -10.86 -3.14 -8.53
CA LYS A 219 -10.65 -4.54 -8.12
C LYS A 219 -11.26 -4.82 -6.75
N LEU A 220 -11.01 -3.95 -5.76
CA LEU A 220 -11.51 -4.11 -4.39
C LEU A 220 -13.04 -4.01 -4.30
N THR A 221 -13.64 -3.09 -5.05
CA THR A 221 -15.09 -2.86 -5.04
C THR A 221 -15.83 -3.63 -6.13
N PHE A 222 -15.14 -4.49 -6.89
CA PHE A 222 -15.67 -5.25 -8.03
C PHE A 222 -16.40 -4.42 -9.10
N LEU A 223 -16.12 -3.11 -9.18
CA LEU A 223 -16.76 -2.20 -10.14
C LEU A 223 -16.43 -2.54 -11.60
N TRP A 224 -15.41 -3.36 -11.84
CA TRP A 224 -15.08 -3.84 -13.18
C TRP A 224 -16.15 -4.79 -13.74
N ILE A 225 -17.00 -5.40 -12.89
CA ILE A 225 -18.10 -6.29 -13.28
C ILE A 225 -19.36 -5.50 -13.66
N ASP A 226 -19.50 -4.24 -13.22
CA ASP A 226 -20.68 -3.39 -13.47
C ASP A 226 -21.18 -3.37 -14.92
N PRO A 227 -20.33 -3.30 -15.96
CA PRO A 227 -20.79 -3.31 -17.35
C PRO A 227 -21.51 -4.63 -17.71
N LEU A 228 -21.04 -5.76 -17.18
CA LEU A 228 -21.65 -7.07 -17.40
C LEU A 228 -22.97 -7.19 -16.65
N ILE A 229 -23.03 -6.72 -15.39
CA ILE A 229 -24.27 -6.69 -14.59
C ILE A 229 -25.34 -5.85 -15.29
N LYS A 230 -24.99 -4.65 -15.76
CA LYS A 230 -25.90 -3.77 -16.50
C LYS A 230 -26.37 -4.40 -17.81
N LYS A 231 -25.52 -5.20 -18.47
CA LYS A 231 -25.87 -5.93 -19.69
C LYS A 231 -26.86 -7.07 -19.40
N GLY A 232 -26.60 -7.85 -18.35
CA GLY A 232 -27.47 -8.91 -17.85
C GLY A 232 -28.83 -8.40 -17.38
N PHE A 233 -28.89 -7.17 -16.85
CA PHE A 233 -30.16 -6.51 -16.51
C PHE A 233 -30.99 -6.15 -17.75
N LYS A 234 -30.33 -5.79 -18.87
CA LYS A 234 -31.02 -5.39 -20.11
C LYS A 234 -31.39 -6.57 -21.00
N ARG A 235 -30.62 -7.65 -20.98
CA ARG A 235 -30.84 -8.86 -21.78
C ARG A 235 -30.10 -10.06 -21.19
N ASP A 236 -30.56 -11.26 -21.55
CA ASP A 236 -29.88 -12.49 -21.17
C ASP A 236 -28.43 -12.51 -21.67
N LEU A 237 -27.53 -12.98 -20.79
CA LEU A 237 -26.11 -13.11 -21.09
C LEU A 237 -25.85 -14.39 -21.86
N THR A 238 -25.08 -14.27 -22.94
CA THR A 238 -24.62 -15.41 -23.74
C THR A 238 -23.13 -15.65 -23.54
N ARG A 239 -22.60 -16.80 -23.96
CA ARG A 239 -21.15 -17.08 -23.89
C ARG A 239 -20.32 -16.03 -24.64
N ALA A 240 -20.87 -15.42 -25.68
CA ALA A 240 -20.21 -14.34 -26.41
C ALA A 240 -20.08 -13.04 -25.60
N ASP A 241 -20.83 -12.86 -24.52
CA ASP A 241 -20.76 -11.68 -23.67
C ASP A 241 -19.77 -11.82 -22.51
N MET A 242 -19.34 -13.04 -22.23
CA MET A 242 -18.36 -13.34 -21.20
C MET A 242 -16.95 -12.99 -21.70
N TRP A 243 -16.09 -12.63 -20.74
CA TRP A 243 -14.67 -12.47 -20.99
C TRP A 243 -13.99 -13.83 -21.11
N GLU A 244 -12.90 -13.86 -21.86
CA GLU A 244 -11.99 -15.00 -21.90
C GLU A 244 -11.16 -15.00 -20.61
N ILE A 245 -11.00 -16.21 -20.08
CA ILE A 245 -10.16 -16.46 -18.90
C ILE A 245 -8.72 -16.15 -19.30
N ASP A 246 -7.97 -15.52 -18.38
CA ASP A 246 -6.56 -15.22 -18.61
C ASP A 246 -5.75 -16.51 -18.81
N ASP A 247 -4.76 -16.49 -19.70
CA ASP A 247 -3.94 -17.68 -20.01
C ASP A 247 -3.27 -18.23 -18.74
N CYS A 248 -2.92 -17.34 -17.80
CA CYS A 248 -2.33 -17.67 -16.50
C CYS A 248 -3.29 -18.43 -15.56
N GLU A 249 -4.59 -18.27 -15.75
CA GLU A 249 -5.67 -18.90 -14.97
C GLU A 249 -6.36 -20.02 -15.75
N SER A 250 -5.87 -20.32 -16.96
CA SER A 250 -6.35 -21.44 -17.75
C SER A 250 -6.11 -22.76 -17.02
N SER A 251 -7.02 -23.72 -17.24
CA SER A 251 -6.86 -25.06 -16.67
C SER A 251 -5.57 -25.74 -17.12
N GLU A 252 -5.09 -25.43 -18.32
CA GLU A 252 -3.84 -25.97 -18.87
C GLU A 252 -2.64 -25.52 -18.05
N GLU A 253 -2.45 -24.20 -17.89
CA GLU A 253 -1.32 -23.63 -17.13
C GLU A 253 -1.37 -24.05 -15.65
N LEU A 254 -2.56 -24.08 -15.05
CA LEU A 254 -2.73 -24.54 -13.67
C LEU A 254 -2.39 -26.04 -13.51
N THR A 255 -2.78 -26.88 -14.48
CA THR A 255 -2.44 -28.31 -14.49
C THR A 255 -0.93 -28.51 -14.61
N LEU A 256 -0.26 -27.77 -15.51
CA LEU A 256 1.19 -27.84 -15.68
C LEU A 256 1.94 -27.44 -14.40
N ARG A 257 1.50 -26.38 -13.72
CA ARG A 257 2.09 -25.95 -12.43
C ARG A 257 1.87 -27.00 -11.35
N LEU A 258 0.66 -27.56 -11.28
CA LEU A 258 0.33 -28.61 -10.31
C LEU A 258 1.16 -29.86 -10.57
N GLU A 259 1.26 -30.32 -11.82
CA GLU A 259 2.03 -31.50 -12.20
C GLU A 259 3.53 -31.32 -11.93
N ALA A 260 4.07 -30.12 -12.17
CA ALA A 260 5.46 -29.80 -11.84
C ALA A 260 5.77 -29.92 -10.34
N GLU A 261 4.88 -29.45 -9.47
CA GLU A 261 5.06 -29.60 -8.01
C GLU A 261 4.73 -31.03 -7.54
N TRP A 262 3.73 -31.68 -8.15
CA TRP A 262 3.37 -33.07 -7.86
C TRP A 262 4.52 -34.03 -8.16
N ASN A 263 5.14 -33.90 -9.34
CA ASN A 263 6.25 -34.76 -9.74
C ASN A 263 7.47 -34.59 -8.83
N LYS A 264 7.75 -33.37 -8.35
CA LYS A 264 8.80 -33.15 -7.34
C LYS A 264 8.50 -33.89 -6.04
N CYS A 265 7.28 -33.76 -5.52
CA CYS A 265 6.86 -34.45 -4.30
C CYS A 265 6.86 -35.97 -4.48
N MET A 266 6.43 -36.46 -5.64
CA MET A 266 6.39 -37.87 -5.96
C MET A 266 7.79 -38.48 -6.06
N ASP A 267 8.74 -37.76 -6.67
CA ASP A 267 10.14 -38.16 -6.71
C ASP A 267 10.78 -38.22 -5.31
N GLU A 268 10.47 -37.23 -4.46
CA GLU A 268 10.90 -37.22 -3.06
C GLU A 268 10.33 -38.42 -2.28
N TYR A 269 9.03 -38.69 -2.43
CA TYR A 269 8.36 -39.85 -1.84
C TYR A 269 8.98 -41.18 -2.34
N ASN A 270 9.17 -41.32 -3.65
CA ASN A 270 9.78 -42.51 -4.24
C ASN A 270 11.22 -42.74 -3.73
N ARG A 271 12.01 -41.69 -3.58
CA ARG A 271 13.35 -41.77 -2.97
C ARG A 271 13.30 -42.17 -1.49
N ALA A 272 12.31 -41.69 -0.74
CA ALA A 272 12.11 -42.05 0.66
C ALA A 272 11.67 -43.52 0.81
N VAL A 273 10.83 -44.03 -0.10
CA VAL A 273 10.39 -45.43 -0.12
C VAL A 273 11.51 -46.38 -0.55
N GLN A 274 12.35 -45.97 -1.50
CA GLN A 274 13.46 -46.78 -2.01
C GLN A 274 14.68 -46.79 -1.09
N THR A 275 14.79 -45.89 -0.11
CA THR A 275 15.89 -45.92 0.86
C THR A 275 15.63 -47.01 1.91
N PRO A 276 16.49 -48.05 2.00
CA PRO A 276 16.28 -49.11 2.99
C PRO A 276 16.41 -48.53 4.41
N PRO A 277 15.65 -49.05 5.40
CA PRO A 277 15.75 -48.58 6.76
C PRO A 277 17.19 -48.71 7.25
N LYS A 278 17.80 -47.61 7.70
CA LYS A 278 19.09 -47.65 8.40
C LYS A 278 18.96 -48.61 9.58
N LYS A 279 19.78 -49.66 9.56
CA LYS A 279 19.72 -50.89 10.37
C LYS A 279 19.91 -50.72 11.89
N ASN A 280 19.79 -49.51 12.44
CA ASN A 280 19.97 -49.21 13.87
C ASN A 280 18.70 -48.69 14.56
N SER A 281 17.51 -48.96 14.00
CA SER A 281 16.25 -48.44 14.56
C SER A 281 15.15 -49.49 14.63
N THR A 282 15.44 -50.65 15.22
CA THR A 282 14.41 -51.66 15.57
C THR A 282 13.34 -51.11 16.53
N ALA A 283 13.61 -49.95 17.15
CA ALA A 283 12.66 -49.23 18.00
C ALA A 283 11.69 -48.31 17.23
N ILE A 284 12.11 -47.69 16.11
CA ILE A 284 11.31 -46.69 15.39
C ILE A 284 10.30 -47.36 14.44
N TYR A 285 10.66 -48.49 13.83
CA TYR A 285 9.77 -49.22 12.92
C TYR A 285 8.50 -49.76 13.62
N LYS A 286 8.55 -49.97 14.94
CA LYS A 286 7.37 -50.36 15.73
C LYS A 286 6.46 -49.20 16.08
N THR A 287 6.98 -47.97 16.17
CA THR A 287 6.19 -46.78 16.48
C THR A 287 5.45 -46.26 15.25
N THR A 288 6.12 -46.17 14.10
CA THR A 288 5.52 -45.65 12.86
C THR A 288 4.45 -46.59 12.28
N LYS A 289 4.62 -47.91 12.43
CA LYS A 289 3.58 -48.87 12.02
C LYS A 289 2.32 -48.77 12.89
N ARG A 290 2.48 -48.41 14.16
CA ARG A 290 1.38 -48.28 15.13
C ARG A 290 0.65 -46.93 14.99
N GLU A 291 1.32 -45.89 14.50
CA GLU A 291 0.68 -44.63 14.07
C GLU A 291 -0.12 -44.81 12.77
N ASN A 292 0.46 -45.46 11.76
CA ASN A 292 -0.26 -45.68 10.49
C ASN A 292 -1.51 -46.58 10.63
N GLU A 293 -1.49 -47.60 11.50
CA GLU A 293 -2.70 -48.41 11.80
C GLU A 293 -3.79 -47.60 12.52
N ASN A 294 -3.42 -46.57 13.29
CA ASN A 294 -4.39 -45.68 13.95
C ASN A 294 -4.96 -44.63 12.99
N ASP A 295 -4.17 -44.14 12.02
CA ASP A 295 -4.61 -43.16 11.03
C ASP A 295 -5.53 -43.78 9.96
N GLU A 296 -5.26 -45.02 9.52
CA GLU A 296 -6.18 -45.76 8.63
C GLU A 296 -7.52 -46.07 9.31
N ALA A 297 -7.51 -46.35 10.62
CA ALA A 297 -8.73 -46.53 11.41
C ALA A 297 -9.51 -45.21 11.64
N LEU A 298 -8.85 -44.06 11.58
CA LEU A 298 -9.49 -42.75 11.70
C LEU A 298 -10.18 -42.33 10.39
N ILE A 299 -9.61 -42.68 9.25
CA ILE A 299 -10.16 -42.38 7.91
C ILE A 299 -11.41 -43.23 7.62
N LEU A 300 -11.48 -44.48 8.09
CA LEU A 300 -12.66 -45.34 7.93
C LEU A 300 -13.85 -44.98 8.84
N ASN A 301 -13.65 -44.16 9.88
CA ASN A 301 -14.73 -43.69 10.77
C ASN A 301 -15.35 -42.35 10.33
N PHE A 302 -14.87 -41.76 9.23
CA PHE A 302 -15.38 -40.50 8.66
C PHE A 302 -16.10 -40.68 7.31
N LEU A 303 -16.33 -41.93 6.88
CA LEU A 303 -17.24 -42.33 5.79
C LEU A 303 -18.55 -42.87 6.36
#